data_AF-A0AAU7J6U5-F1
#
_entry.id   AF-A0AAU7J6U5-F1
#
_cell.length_a   1.000
_cell.length_b   1.000
_cell.length_c   1.000
_cell.angle_alpha   90.00
_cell.angle_beta   90.00
_cell.angle_gamma   90.00
#
_symmetry.space_group_name_H-M   'P 1'
#
loop_
_entity.id
_entity.type
_entity.pdbx_description
1 polymer ?
#
loop_
_entity_poly.entity_id
_entity_poly.type
_entity_poly.pdbx_seq_one_letter_code
_entity_poly.pdbx_strand_id
1 'polypeptide(L)'
;MSILIPLFKPIHTTDNAGRKVLIQAINTSSTDCIHGVIIGQNGSENPTNWDLNGTARDRPSDCNIDLRKEELMYLKETALKMLPDEIKKFI
;
A
#
# COMPACT_ATOMS: atom_id res chain seq x y z
N MET A 1 -2.02 17.71 4.69
CA MET A 1 -2.80 16.84 5.59
C MET A 1 -3.13 15.60 4.80
N SER A 2 -2.71 14.42 5.27
CA SER A 2 -2.98 13.16 4.56
C SER A 2 -4.41 12.72 4.78
N ILE A 3 -5.13 12.40 3.70
CA ILE A 3 -6.48 11.85 3.76
C ILE A 3 -6.37 10.34 3.57
N LEU A 4 -6.51 9.60 4.67
CA LEU A 4 -6.56 8.15 4.66
C LEU A 4 -8.02 7.69 4.63
N ILE A 5 -8.38 6.91 3.63
CA ILE A 5 -9.69 6.25 3.57
C ILE A 5 -9.49 4.79 3.99
N PRO A 6 -10.02 4.37 5.15
CA PRO A 6 -9.88 3.00 5.62
C PRO A 6 -10.52 1.99 4.66
N LEU A 7 -9.87 0.85 4.48
CA LEU A 7 -10.47 -0.29 3.81
C LEU A 7 -11.50 -0.93 4.74
N PHE A 8 -12.66 -1.30 4.18
CA PHE A 8 -13.70 -2.02 4.94
C PHE A 8 -13.18 -3.33 5.54
N LYS A 9 -12.30 -4.03 4.81
CA LYS A 9 -11.60 -5.23 5.27
C LYS A 9 -10.10 -5.05 5.03
N PRO A 10 -9.25 -5.08 6.09
CA PRO A 10 -7.81 -5.06 5.92
C PRO A 10 -7.32 -6.26 5.11
N ILE A 11 -6.34 -6.04 4.26
CA ILE A 11 -5.79 -7.07 3.37
C ILE A 11 -4.45 -7.52 3.91
N HIS A 12 -4.26 -8.84 3.98
CA HIS A 12 -3.02 -9.45 4.43
C HIS A 12 -2.22 -9.92 3.22
N THR A 13 -0.92 -9.63 3.19
CA THR A 13 0.00 -10.14 2.18
C THR A 13 1.40 -10.26 2.78
N THR A 14 2.40 -10.43 1.93
CA THR A 14 3.81 -10.38 2.27
C THR A 14 4.55 -9.41 1.36
N ASP A 15 5.61 -8.81 1.88
CA ASP A 15 6.60 -8.13 1.05
C ASP A 15 7.56 -9.13 0.38
N ASN A 16 8.53 -8.60 -0.37
CA ASN A 16 9.54 -9.39 -1.07
C ASN A 16 10.51 -10.10 -0.11
N ALA A 17 10.66 -9.63 1.12
CA ALA A 17 11.41 -10.32 2.18
C ALA A 17 10.60 -11.44 2.86
N GLY A 18 9.32 -11.61 2.51
CA GLY A 18 8.42 -12.57 3.14
C GLY A 18 7.89 -12.13 4.51
N ARG A 19 8.08 -10.87 4.90
CA ARG A 19 7.51 -10.29 6.13
C ARG A 19 6.02 -10.09 5.93
N LYS A 20 5.25 -10.21 7.02
CA LYS A 20 3.80 -9.98 6.98
C LYS A 20 3.50 -8.52 6.71
N VAL A 21 2.56 -8.25 5.83
CA VAL A 21 2.07 -6.91 5.50
C VAL A 21 0.57 -6.85 5.73
N LEU A 22 0.13 -5.80 6.41
CA LEU A 22 -1.28 -5.50 6.64
C LEU A 22 -1.63 -4.17 5.99
N ILE A 23 -2.42 -4.22 4.92
CA ILE A 23 -2.90 -3.06 4.18
C ILE A 23 -4.25 -2.65 4.77
N GLN A 24 -4.39 -1.38 5.15
CA GLN A 24 -5.49 -0.91 5.98
C GLN A 24 -6.23 0.28 5.39
N ALA A 25 -5.60 1.07 4.52
CA ALA A 25 -6.20 2.28 3.98
C ALA A 25 -5.64 2.65 2.59
N ILE A 26 -6.32 3.57 1.93
CA ILE A 26 -5.84 4.28 0.74
C ILE A 26 -5.56 5.73 1.14
N ASN A 27 -4.34 6.20 0.92
CA ASN A 27 -3.95 7.60 1.03
C ASN A 27 -4.29 8.33 -0.26
N THR A 28 -5.33 9.16 -0.25
CA THR A 28 -5.78 9.86 -1.46
C THR A 28 -4.98 11.12 -1.79
N SER A 29 -3.99 11.47 -0.97
CA SER A 29 -3.18 12.68 -1.09
C SER A 29 -1.76 12.44 -1.63
N SER A 30 -1.41 11.21 -1.97
CA SER A 30 -0.06 10.81 -2.42
C SER A 30 -0.13 9.81 -3.57
N THR A 31 0.92 9.76 -4.40
CA THR A 31 1.12 8.67 -5.37
C THR A 31 1.56 7.37 -4.68
N ASP A 32 2.16 7.45 -3.49
CA ASP A 32 2.29 6.33 -2.54
C ASP A 32 0.96 6.15 -1.80
N CYS A 33 -0.03 5.66 -2.53
CA CYS A 33 -1.43 5.71 -2.17
C CYS A 33 -1.92 4.48 -1.38
N ILE A 34 -1.19 3.38 -1.34
CA ILE A 34 -1.57 2.19 -0.60
C ILE A 34 -0.94 2.27 0.79
N HIS A 35 -1.75 2.33 1.84
CA HIS A 35 -1.29 2.54 3.21
C HIS A 35 -1.48 1.30 4.08
N GLY A 36 -0.45 0.97 4.86
CA GLY A 36 -0.49 -0.14 5.80
C GLY A 36 0.75 -0.23 6.68
N VAL A 37 1.00 -1.42 7.21
CA VAL A 37 2.14 -1.71 8.10
C VAL A 37 2.87 -2.98 7.65
N ILE A 38 4.19 -2.97 7.78
CA ILE A 38 5.03 -4.17 7.73
C ILE A 38 5.23 -4.65 9.17
N ILE A 39 4.89 -5.92 9.43
CA ILE A 39 5.00 -6.53 10.75
C ILE A 39 6.36 -7.24 10.83
N GLY A 40 7.25 -6.72 11.65
CA GLY A 40 8.55 -7.29 11.94
C GLY A 40 8.45 -8.60 12.72
N GLN A 41 9.55 -9.36 12.77
CA GLN A 41 9.60 -10.66 13.47
C GLN A 41 9.31 -10.56 14.97
N ASN A 42 9.61 -9.42 15.59
CA ASN A 42 9.31 -9.12 16.99
C ASN A 42 7.88 -8.58 17.20
N GLY A 43 7.04 -8.58 16.16
CA GLY A 43 5.69 -7.98 16.20
C GLY A 43 5.65 -6.46 16.07
N SER A 44 6.79 -5.79 15.82
CA SER A 44 6.79 -4.35 15.58
C SER A 44 6.07 -3.99 14.29
N GLU A 45 5.19 -3.00 14.34
CA GLU A 45 4.50 -2.48 13.17
C GLU A 45 5.25 -1.27 12.60
N ASN A 46 5.60 -1.34 11.33
CA ASN A 46 6.30 -0.28 10.62
C ASN A 46 5.38 0.33 9.56
N PRO A 47 4.80 1.52 9.81
CA PRO A 47 3.97 2.20 8.82
C PRO A 47 4.72 2.38 7.51
N THR A 48 4.07 1.99 6.42
CA THR A 48 4.64 2.01 5.08
C THR A 48 3.56 2.37 4.07
N ASN A 49 3.95 3.15 3.07
CA ASN A 49 3.12 3.44 1.91
C ASN A 49 3.73 2.81 0.68
N TRP A 50 2.88 2.33 -0.22
CA TRP A 50 3.28 1.79 -1.52
C TRP A 50 2.56 2.53 -2.65
N ASP A 51 3.22 2.67 -3.79
CA ASP A 51 2.59 3.12 -5.03
C ASP A 51 1.67 2.04 -5.64
N LEU A 52 1.03 2.34 -6.78
CA LEU A 52 0.18 1.41 -7.51
C LEU A 52 0.94 0.24 -8.18
N ASN A 53 2.26 0.22 -8.10
CA ASN A 53 3.13 -0.88 -8.53
C ASN A 53 3.63 -1.72 -7.34
N GLY A 54 3.29 -1.33 -6.11
CA GLY A 54 3.72 -2.02 -4.89
C GLY A 54 5.11 -1.60 -4.43
N THR A 55 5.61 -0.45 -4.88
CA THR A 55 6.93 0.09 -4.51
C THR A 55 6.83 0.94 -3.25
N ALA A 56 7.60 0.62 -2.22
CA ALA A 56 7.78 1.47 -1.05
C ALA A 56 8.99 2.38 -1.25
N ARG A 57 8.80 3.57 -1.84
CA ARG A 57 9.90 4.45 -2.29
C ARG A 57 10.88 4.87 -1.20
N ASP A 58 10.40 5.07 0.03
CA ASP A 58 11.21 5.48 1.18
C ASP A 58 11.83 4.30 1.94
N ARG A 59 11.74 3.08 1.40
CA ARG A 59 12.17 1.84 2.05
C ARG A 59 13.09 1.04 1.11
N PRO A 60 13.88 0.09 1.65
CA PRO A 60 14.59 -0.86 0.82
C PRO A 60 13.64 -1.65 -0.08
N SER A 61 14.12 -2.09 -1.25
CA SER A 61 13.30 -2.79 -2.25
C SER A 61 12.71 -4.13 -1.77
N ASP A 62 13.23 -4.67 -0.66
CA ASP A 62 12.70 -5.85 0.00
C ASP A 62 11.34 -5.60 0.69
N CYS A 63 10.99 -4.34 0.94
CA CYS A 63 9.71 -3.89 1.47
C CYS A 63 8.62 -3.77 0.39
N ASN A 64 8.95 -3.94 -0.89
CA ASN A 64 7.97 -3.90 -1.97
C ASN A 64 7.01 -5.09 -1.88
N ILE A 65 5.77 -4.89 -2.34
CA ILE A 65 4.72 -5.91 -2.37
C ILE A 65 4.32 -6.22 -3.82
N ASP A 66 3.95 -7.48 -4.11
CA ASP A 66 3.45 -7.83 -5.44
C ASP A 66 1.93 -7.63 -5.53
N LEU A 67 1.49 -6.54 -6.15
CA LEU A 67 0.08 -6.23 -6.38
C LEU A 67 -0.55 -7.00 -7.54
N ARG A 68 0.21 -7.82 -8.29
CA ARG A 68 -0.32 -8.64 -9.39
C ARG A 68 -1.01 -9.91 -8.89
N LYS A 69 -0.94 -10.19 -7.58
CA LYS A 69 -1.72 -11.25 -6.95
C LYS A 69 -3.21 -10.95 -7.14
N GLU A 70 -4.00 -11.96 -7.48
CA GLU A 70 -5.43 -11.80 -7.80
C GLU A 70 -6.21 -11.06 -6.71
N GLU A 71 -5.95 -11.41 -5.45
CA GLU A 71 -6.54 -10.78 -4.25
C GLU A 71 -6.20 -9.29 -4.10
N LEU A 72 -5.13 -8.81 -4.75
CA LEU A 72 -4.61 -7.44 -4.66
C LEU A 72 -4.89 -6.60 -5.90
N MET A 73 -5.33 -7.22 -7.01
CA MET A 73 -5.70 -6.46 -8.22
C MET A 73 -6.86 -5.50 -7.93
N TYR A 74 -7.85 -5.93 -7.15
CA TYR A 74 -8.98 -5.08 -6.74
C TYR A 74 -8.52 -3.87 -5.92
N LEU A 75 -7.51 -4.03 -5.05
CA LEU A 75 -6.94 -2.93 -4.28
C LEU A 75 -6.32 -1.87 -5.20
N LYS A 76 -5.53 -2.31 -6.19
CA LYS A 76 -4.90 -1.41 -7.16
C LYS A 76 -5.95 -0.58 -7.93
N GLU A 77 -6.98 -1.25 -8.45
CA GLU A 77 -8.06 -0.56 -9.17
C GLU A 77 -8.84 0.41 -8.28
N THR A 78 -9.12 0.00 -7.04
CA THR A 78 -9.86 0.81 -6.07
C THR A 78 -9.06 2.06 -5.69
N ALA A 79 -7.76 1.90 -5.38
CA ALA A 79 -6.87 3.01 -5.10
C ALA A 79 -6.82 3.99 -6.29
N LEU A 80 -6.63 3.49 -7.52
CA LEU A 80 -6.62 4.34 -8.71
C LEU A 80 -7.93 5.12 -8.88
N LYS A 81 -9.10 4.50 -8.66
CA LYS A 81 -10.41 5.17 -8.76
C LYS A 81 -10.59 6.25 -7.68
N MET A 82 -10.07 6.03 -6.48
CA MET A 82 -10.22 6.93 -5.33
C MET A 82 -9.26 8.12 -5.36
N LEU A 83 -8.18 8.05 -6.14
CA LEU A 83 -7.25 9.16 -6.27
C LEU A 83 -7.90 10.34 -7.02
N PRO A 84 -7.72 11.59 -6.53
CA PRO A 84 -8.08 12.78 -7.29
C PRO A 84 -7.26 12.86 -8.59
N ASP A 85 -7.84 13.47 -9.63
CA ASP A 85 -7.15 13.60 -10.93
C ASP A 85 -5.85 14.42 -10.83
N GLU A 86 -5.80 15.36 -9.88
CA GLU A 86 -4.59 16.12 -9.54
C GLU A 86 -3.43 15.25 -9.07
N ILE A 87 -3.72 14.09 -8.47
CA ILE A 87 -2.70 13.12 -8.04
C ILE A 87 -2.43 12.11 -9.15
N LYS A 88 -3.47 11.63 -9.84
CA LYS A 88 -3.34 10.64 -10.92
C LYS A 88 -2.36 11.04 -12.01
N LYS A 89 -2.24 12.34 -12.31
CA LYS A 89 -1.31 12.85 -13.34
C LYS A 89 0.17 12.59 -13.06
N PHE A 90 0.52 12.12 -11.86
CA PHE A 90 1.89 11.84 -11.42
C PHE A 90 2.18 10.34 -11.26
N ILE A 91 1.24 9.48 -11.66
CA ILE A 91 1.34 8.02 -11.56
C ILE A 91 1.90 7.44 -12.86
#